data_AF-A0A2W4NXL3-F1
#
_entry.id   AF-A0A2W4NXL3-F1
#
_cell.length_a   1.000
_cell.length_b   1.000
_cell.length_c   1.000
_cell.angle_alpha   90.00
_cell.angle_beta   90.00
_cell.angle_gamma   90.00
#
_symmetry.space_group_name_H-M   'P 1'
#
loop_
_entity.id
_entity.type
_entity.pdbx_description
1 polymer ?
#
loop_
_entity_poly.entity_id
_entity_poly.type
_entity_poly.pdbx_seq_one_letter_code
_entity_poly.pdbx_strand_id
1 'polypeptide(L)'
;MIRDSEARIELTVAQQVINEGALARLTERARELDPSLPGWARRSNPIVRRQLGIYWKTLPLDLSLWLRIMVIEAALVLVAAAFPAFYSLIMPVVTVSLLLAPLVFVLYGQALAGIAIQSAEAVYDELHNGTLPLLLVTPFPRRHILYSKVAASIWRQVDNMSMVIIGHALLSLPVLILQYTSLYVGEVDTLVMSVAIILALGAGLARLLVEPVLVAAIGALVGAVTSPRIVTRIVTIALCVAYFFFVNVPRLLDLSFETRLIVELVAPIVLPVALAWLALALATRLLQRD
;
A
#
# COMPACT_ATOMS: atom_id res chain seq x y z
N MET A 1 -27.60 2.56 47.12
CA MET A 1 -26.13 2.66 47.06
C MET A 1 -25.45 1.32 46.78
N ILE A 2 -25.75 0.22 47.51
CA ILE A 2 -25.15 -1.12 47.25
C ILE A 2 -25.65 -1.76 45.93
N ARG A 3 -26.93 -1.59 45.56
CA ARG A 3 -27.47 -2.10 44.29
C ARG A 3 -26.86 -1.46 43.04
N ASP A 4 -26.42 -0.19 43.13
CA ASP A 4 -25.79 0.49 41.99
C ASP A 4 -24.35 0.04 41.75
N SER A 5 -23.64 -0.48 42.77
CA SER A 5 -22.29 -1.01 42.60
C SER A 5 -22.29 -2.38 41.94
N GLU A 6 -23.26 -3.24 42.24
CA GLU A 6 -23.37 -4.58 41.61
C GLU A 6 -23.69 -4.47 40.12
N ALA A 7 -24.64 -3.60 39.75
CA ALA A 7 -25.00 -3.37 38.34
C ALA A 7 -23.82 -2.83 37.51
N ARG A 8 -22.94 -2.00 38.09
CA ARG A 8 -21.72 -1.50 37.41
C ARG A 8 -20.67 -2.58 37.21
N ILE A 9 -20.54 -3.52 38.15
CA ILE A 9 -19.60 -4.63 38.04
C ILE A 9 -20.05 -5.59 36.93
N GLU A 10 -21.33 -5.95 36.88
CA GLU A 10 -21.87 -6.83 35.84
C GLU A 10 -21.74 -6.24 34.43
N LEU A 11 -22.01 -4.94 34.27
CA LEU A 11 -21.79 -4.23 33.00
C LEU A 11 -20.32 -4.24 32.57
N THR A 12 -19.38 -4.05 33.51
CA THR A 12 -17.95 -4.04 33.21
C THR A 12 -17.45 -5.42 32.77
N VAL A 13 -17.90 -6.48 33.46
CA VAL A 13 -17.54 -7.87 33.11
C VAL A 13 -18.14 -8.26 31.77
N ALA A 14 -19.41 -7.93 31.51
CA ALA A 14 -20.06 -8.21 30.23
C ALA A 14 -19.33 -7.51 29.07
N GLN A 15 -18.93 -6.25 29.25
CA GLN A 15 -18.21 -5.49 28.25
C GLN A 15 -16.78 -6.03 28.03
N GLN A 16 -16.12 -6.52 29.08
CA GLN A 16 -14.83 -7.18 28.96
C GLN A 16 -14.93 -8.49 28.17
N VAL A 17 -15.93 -9.34 28.44
CA VAL A 17 -16.15 -10.60 27.71
C VAL A 17 -16.48 -10.36 26.23
N ILE A 18 -17.29 -9.35 25.93
CA ILE A 18 -17.61 -8.97 24.54
C ILE A 18 -16.35 -8.51 23.81
N ASN A 19 -15.52 -7.69 24.46
CA ASN A 19 -14.26 -7.22 23.90
C ASN A 19 -13.29 -8.38 23.66
N GLU A 20 -13.13 -9.30 24.62
CA GLU A 20 -12.28 -10.49 24.47
C GLU A 20 -12.75 -11.39 23.33
N GLY A 21 -14.06 -11.63 23.20
CA GLY A 21 -14.64 -12.42 22.12
C GLY A 21 -14.55 -11.76 20.73
N ALA A 22 -14.60 -10.44 20.65
CA ALA A 22 -14.35 -9.71 19.41
C ALA A 22 -12.87 -9.77 19.01
N LEU A 23 -11.97 -9.60 19.99
CA LEU A 23 -10.52 -9.66 19.79
C LEU A 23 -10.07 -11.05 19.33
N ALA A 24 -10.64 -12.11 19.93
CA ALA A 24 -10.40 -13.50 19.55
C ALA A 24 -10.79 -13.76 18.08
N ARG A 25 -11.98 -13.31 17.65
CA ARG A 25 -12.45 -13.46 16.26
C ARG A 25 -11.59 -12.68 15.27
N LEU A 26 -11.14 -11.47 15.63
CA LEU A 26 -10.22 -10.69 14.81
C LEU A 26 -8.84 -11.35 14.69
N THR A 27 -8.33 -11.96 15.77
CA THR A 27 -7.05 -12.69 15.74
C THR A 27 -7.16 -14.00 14.94
N GLU A 28 -8.31 -14.67 14.99
CA GLU A 28 -8.56 -15.88 14.21
C GLU A 28 -8.58 -15.58 12.71
N ARG A 29 -9.33 -14.55 12.27
CA ARG A 29 -9.27 -14.06 10.88
C ARG A 29 -7.87 -13.63 10.45
N ALA A 30 -7.11 -13.01 11.34
CA ALA A 30 -5.73 -12.64 11.04
C ALA A 30 -4.85 -13.88 10.79
N ARG A 31 -5.10 -15.00 11.48
CA ARG A 31 -4.41 -16.27 11.22
C ARG A 31 -4.81 -16.91 9.90
N GLU A 32 -6.02 -16.65 9.37
CA GLU A 32 -6.49 -17.22 8.10
C GLU A 32 -5.83 -16.58 6.86
N LEU A 33 -5.33 -15.35 6.96
CA LEU A 33 -4.66 -14.65 5.86
C LEU A 33 -3.18 -15.01 5.68
N ASP A 34 -2.50 -15.45 6.75
CA ASP A 34 -1.09 -15.86 6.68
C ASP A 34 -0.83 -17.11 5.80
N PRO A 35 -1.69 -18.16 5.75
CA PRO A 35 -1.48 -19.35 4.93
C PRO A 35 -1.49 -19.13 3.42
N SER A 36 -2.24 -18.15 2.92
CA SER A 36 -2.33 -17.87 1.47
C SER A 36 -1.07 -17.19 0.92
N LEU A 37 -0.30 -16.55 1.80
CA LEU A 37 0.95 -15.90 1.45
C LEU A 37 2.08 -16.92 1.29
N PRO A 38 3.09 -16.63 0.45
CA PRO A 38 4.27 -17.49 0.35
C PRO A 38 5.06 -17.48 1.65
N GLY A 39 5.78 -18.57 1.95
CA GLY A 39 6.44 -18.78 3.25
C GLY A 39 7.39 -17.66 3.70
N TRP A 40 8.00 -16.92 2.77
CA TRP A 40 8.84 -15.74 3.09
C TRP A 40 8.05 -14.51 3.54
N ALA A 41 6.79 -14.37 3.14
CA ALA A 41 5.97 -13.21 3.46
C ALA A 41 5.16 -13.38 4.76
N ARG A 42 5.06 -14.60 5.28
CA ARG A 42 4.21 -14.90 6.45
C ARG A 42 4.77 -14.30 7.72
N ARG A 43 3.90 -13.80 8.61
CA ARG A 43 4.30 -13.35 9.96
C ARG A 43 4.81 -14.48 10.84
N SER A 44 4.42 -15.72 10.54
CA SER A 44 4.96 -16.92 11.18
C SER A 44 6.42 -17.23 10.79
N ASN A 45 6.95 -16.62 9.72
CA ASN A 45 8.35 -16.77 9.35
C ASN A 45 9.26 -16.15 10.43
N PRO A 46 10.27 -16.86 10.94
CA PRO A 46 11.11 -16.36 12.03
C PRO A 46 11.85 -15.06 11.68
N ILE A 47 12.24 -14.86 10.41
CA ILE A 47 12.92 -13.65 9.95
C ILE A 47 11.96 -12.46 9.99
N VAL A 48 10.74 -12.65 9.45
CA VAL A 48 9.69 -11.62 9.46
C VAL A 48 9.32 -11.28 10.91
N ARG A 49 9.09 -12.29 11.75
CA ARG A 49 8.72 -12.12 13.16
C ARG A 49 9.78 -11.36 13.96
N ARG A 50 11.06 -11.67 13.75
CA ARG A 50 12.18 -10.95 14.38
C ARG A 50 12.15 -9.46 14.03
N GLN A 51 11.87 -9.12 12.78
CA GLN A 51 11.84 -7.74 12.30
C GLN A 51 10.57 -6.98 12.73
N LEU A 52 9.45 -7.68 12.85
CA LEU A 52 8.20 -7.08 13.32
C LEU A 52 8.25 -6.67 14.80
N GLY A 53 8.93 -7.45 15.64
CA GLY A 53 9.02 -7.14 17.08
C GLY A 53 7.63 -6.96 17.69
N ILE A 54 7.33 -5.76 18.19
CA ILE A 54 6.02 -5.41 18.81
C ILE A 54 4.88 -5.34 17.77
N TYR A 55 5.19 -5.06 16.50
CA TYR A 55 4.22 -4.89 15.41
C TYR A 55 3.69 -6.22 14.83
N TRP A 56 3.92 -7.35 15.49
CA TRP A 56 3.46 -8.65 14.98
C TRP A 56 1.93 -8.81 15.02
N LYS A 57 1.23 -8.02 15.85
CA LYS A 57 -0.23 -8.05 16.02
C LYS A 57 -0.99 -7.10 15.10
N THR A 58 -0.35 -6.53 14.09
CA THR A 58 -1.02 -5.65 13.13
C THR A 58 -2.14 -6.40 12.39
N LEU A 59 -3.24 -5.70 12.10
CA LEU A 59 -4.37 -6.31 11.42
C LEU A 59 -4.06 -6.39 9.92
N PRO A 60 -4.30 -7.53 9.27
CA PRO A 60 -4.10 -7.62 7.85
C PRO A 60 -5.13 -6.76 7.10
N LEU A 61 -4.75 -6.41 5.88
CA LEU A 61 -5.57 -5.67 4.94
C LEU A 61 -6.84 -6.45 4.59
N ASP A 62 -8.02 -5.87 4.83
CA ASP A 62 -9.30 -6.45 4.40
C ASP A 62 -9.53 -6.17 2.91
N LEU A 63 -8.85 -6.94 2.06
CA LEU A 63 -8.99 -6.87 0.60
C LEU A 63 -10.46 -7.05 0.15
N SER A 64 -11.25 -7.80 0.92
CA SER A 64 -12.64 -8.09 0.57
C SER A 64 -13.53 -6.85 0.71
N LEU A 65 -13.33 -6.07 1.77
CA LEU A 65 -14.00 -4.79 1.97
C LEU A 65 -13.68 -3.82 0.83
N TRP A 66 -12.42 -3.78 0.41
CA TRP A 66 -11.97 -2.83 -0.61
C TRP A 66 -12.52 -3.17 -1.98
N LEU A 67 -12.49 -4.45 -2.37
CA LEU A 67 -13.11 -4.90 -3.61
C LEU A 67 -14.61 -4.59 -3.65
N ARG A 68 -15.31 -4.68 -2.51
CA ARG A 68 -16.73 -4.29 -2.43
C ARG A 68 -16.92 -2.79 -2.64
N ILE A 69 -16.10 -1.95 -2.00
CA ILE A 69 -16.15 -0.50 -2.19
C ILE A 69 -15.92 -0.13 -3.66
N MET A 70 -14.92 -0.75 -4.29
CA MET A 70 -14.62 -0.56 -5.72
C MET A 70 -15.79 -0.95 -6.63
N VAL A 71 -16.47 -2.06 -6.34
CA VAL A 71 -17.65 -2.49 -7.11
C VAL A 71 -18.79 -1.48 -6.94
N ILE A 72 -18.98 -0.95 -5.73
CA ILE A 72 -19.99 0.10 -5.46
C ILE A 72 -19.65 1.38 -6.24
N GLU A 73 -18.40 1.83 -6.22
CA GLU A 73 -17.94 3.00 -6.96
C GLU A 73 -18.10 2.82 -8.47
N ALA A 74 -17.72 1.65 -9.00
CA ALA A 74 -17.91 1.33 -10.41
C ALA A 74 -19.39 1.33 -10.80
N ALA A 75 -20.26 0.74 -9.96
CA ALA A 75 -21.71 0.80 -10.17
C ALA A 75 -22.23 2.23 -10.15
N LEU A 76 -21.74 3.08 -9.23
CA LEU A 76 -22.12 4.48 -9.15
C LEU A 76 -21.72 5.26 -10.40
N VAL A 77 -20.52 5.00 -10.95
CA VAL A 77 -20.08 5.58 -12.23
C VAL A 77 -21.02 5.21 -13.37
N LEU A 78 -21.39 3.92 -13.48
CA LEU A 78 -22.30 3.45 -14.53
C LEU A 78 -23.71 4.06 -14.39
N VAL A 79 -24.20 4.20 -13.16
CA VAL A 79 -25.48 4.86 -12.87
C VAL A 79 -25.40 6.34 -13.24
N ALA A 80 -24.30 7.03 -12.91
CA ALA A 80 -24.12 8.44 -13.26
C ALA A 80 -24.05 8.66 -14.78
N ALA A 81 -23.47 7.70 -15.52
CA ALA A 81 -23.47 7.71 -16.98
C ALA A 81 -24.89 7.62 -17.57
N ALA A 82 -25.74 6.76 -17.00
CA ALA A 82 -27.13 6.60 -17.44
C ALA A 82 -28.04 7.76 -17.01
N PHE A 83 -27.72 8.39 -15.87
CA PHE A 83 -28.53 9.45 -15.26
C PHE A 83 -27.67 10.68 -14.93
N PRO A 84 -27.51 11.63 -15.86
CA PRO A 84 -26.61 12.77 -15.69
C PRO A 84 -26.88 13.65 -14.46
N ALA A 85 -28.11 13.61 -13.92
CA ALA A 85 -28.47 14.29 -12.68
C ALA A 85 -27.58 13.87 -11.49
N PHE A 86 -27.04 12.64 -11.48
CA PHE A 86 -26.14 12.19 -10.42
C PHE A 86 -24.82 12.97 -10.38
N TYR A 87 -24.33 13.50 -11.51
CA TYR A 87 -23.12 14.33 -11.49
C TYR A 87 -23.33 15.58 -10.63
N SER A 88 -24.51 16.20 -10.68
CA SER A 88 -24.84 17.35 -9.84
C SER A 88 -24.83 17.03 -8.34
N LEU A 89 -25.25 15.82 -7.96
CA LEU A 89 -25.24 15.33 -6.58
C LEU A 89 -23.83 14.97 -6.10
N ILE A 90 -22.92 14.61 -7.00
CA ILE A 90 -21.53 14.26 -6.68
C ILE A 90 -20.66 15.50 -6.48
N MET A 91 -21.01 16.66 -7.07
CA MET A 91 -20.19 17.88 -7.00
C MET A 91 -19.81 18.31 -5.57
N PRO A 92 -20.70 18.31 -4.55
CA PRO A 92 -20.30 18.63 -3.18
C PRO A 92 -19.25 17.65 -2.63
N VAL A 93 -19.36 16.37 -2.98
CA VAL A 93 -18.41 15.33 -2.58
C VAL A 93 -17.06 15.56 -3.24
N VAL A 94 -17.02 16.01 -4.50
CA VAL A 94 -15.78 16.41 -5.19
C VAL A 94 -15.07 17.53 -4.41
N THR A 95 -15.79 18.57 -3.99
CA THR A 95 -15.20 19.68 -3.24
C THR A 95 -14.58 19.22 -1.92
N VAL A 96 -15.30 18.42 -1.13
CA VAL A 96 -14.75 17.85 0.12
C VAL A 96 -13.56 16.94 -0.17
N SER A 97 -13.62 16.19 -1.28
CA SER A 97 -12.54 15.27 -1.63
C SER A 97 -11.25 15.99 -2.00
N LEU A 98 -11.34 17.08 -2.75
CA LEU A 98 -10.19 17.93 -3.07
C LEU A 98 -9.57 18.55 -1.83
N LEU A 99 -10.38 18.90 -0.82
CA LEU A 99 -9.88 19.44 0.45
C LEU A 99 -9.10 18.38 1.25
N LEU A 100 -9.55 17.12 1.21
CA LEU A 100 -8.93 16.01 1.95
C LEU A 100 -7.80 15.31 1.19
N ALA A 101 -7.73 15.46 -0.14
CA ALA A 101 -6.72 14.81 -0.97
C ALA A 101 -5.26 15.08 -0.53
N PRO A 102 -4.86 16.33 -0.16
CA PRO A 102 -3.52 16.59 0.35
C PRO A 102 -3.18 15.81 1.62
N LEU A 103 -4.15 15.61 2.51
CA LEU A 103 -3.96 14.85 3.74
C LEU A 103 -3.66 13.38 3.41
N VAL A 104 -4.46 12.76 2.56
CA VAL A 104 -4.25 11.35 2.14
C VAL A 104 -2.93 11.21 1.37
N PHE A 105 -2.55 12.20 0.57
CA PHE A 105 -1.25 12.23 -0.11
C PHE A 105 -0.08 12.26 0.87
N VAL A 106 -0.15 13.09 1.93
CA VAL A 106 0.88 13.13 2.97
C VAL A 106 0.97 11.80 3.72
N LEU A 107 -0.17 11.23 4.11
CA LEU A 107 -0.22 9.92 4.78
C LEU A 107 0.39 8.82 3.89
N TYR A 108 0.12 8.86 2.58
CA TYR A 108 0.69 7.92 1.64
C TYR A 108 2.20 8.06 1.52
N GLY A 109 2.69 9.29 1.35
CA GLY A 109 4.12 9.57 1.31
C GLY A 109 4.84 9.13 2.60
N GLN A 110 4.24 9.36 3.76
CA GLN A 110 4.77 8.93 5.05
C GLN A 110 4.82 7.40 5.18
N ALA A 111 3.75 6.71 4.79
CA ALA A 111 3.72 5.24 4.81
C ALA A 111 4.82 4.66 3.93
N LEU A 112 4.93 5.12 2.68
CA LEU A 112 5.94 4.66 1.73
C LEU A 112 7.36 4.99 2.20
N ALA A 113 7.62 6.21 2.66
CA ALA A 113 8.94 6.59 3.20
C ALA A 113 9.31 5.71 4.39
N GLY A 114 8.35 5.41 5.27
CA GLY A 114 8.52 4.49 6.39
C GLY A 114 8.90 3.07 5.94
N ILE A 115 8.24 2.53 4.92
CA ILE A 115 8.57 1.23 4.32
C ILE A 115 9.99 1.24 3.74
N ALA A 116 10.33 2.27 2.95
CA ALA A 116 11.62 2.41 2.29
C ALA A 116 12.77 2.40 3.31
N ILE A 117 12.68 3.27 4.31
CA ILE A 117 13.70 3.46 5.34
C ILE A 117 13.86 2.17 6.15
N GLN A 118 12.76 1.57 6.62
CA GLN A 118 12.83 0.34 7.41
C GLN A 118 13.42 -0.82 6.61
N SER A 119 13.08 -0.94 5.32
CA SER A 119 13.65 -1.96 4.45
C SER A 119 15.16 -1.77 4.26
N ALA A 120 15.58 -0.53 4.03
CA ALA A 120 17.00 -0.19 3.85
C ALA A 120 17.81 -0.45 5.11
N GLU A 121 17.30 -0.05 6.26
CA GLU A 121 17.95 -0.30 7.56
C GLU A 121 18.00 -1.78 7.91
N ALA A 122 16.93 -2.53 7.62
CA ALA A 122 16.90 -3.97 7.91
C ALA A 122 17.95 -4.76 7.13
N VAL A 123 18.37 -4.30 5.94
CA VAL A 123 19.47 -4.91 5.16
C VAL A 123 20.81 -4.38 5.64
N TYR A 124 20.92 -3.05 5.80
CA TYR A 124 22.11 -2.38 6.30
C TYR A 124 22.61 -2.97 7.64
N ASP A 125 21.70 -3.11 8.60
CA ASP A 125 22.01 -3.60 9.94
C ASP A 125 22.54 -5.04 9.91
N GLU A 126 22.11 -5.89 8.96
CA GLU A 126 22.65 -7.26 8.91
C GLU A 126 24.05 -7.34 8.33
N LEU A 127 24.36 -6.46 7.38
CA LEU A 127 25.68 -6.35 6.79
C LEU A 127 26.65 -5.75 7.81
N HIS A 128 26.28 -4.61 8.40
CA HIS A 128 27.16 -3.86 9.28
C HIS A 128 27.40 -4.56 10.63
N ASN A 129 26.39 -5.23 11.19
CA ASN A 129 26.55 -5.99 12.43
C ASN A 129 27.11 -7.40 12.22
N GLY A 130 27.42 -7.80 10.98
CA GLY A 130 27.94 -9.14 10.68
C GLY A 130 26.96 -10.27 11.03
N THR A 131 25.65 -9.99 11.03
CA THR A 131 24.63 -11.01 11.34
C THR A 131 24.12 -11.71 10.08
N LEU A 132 24.45 -11.22 8.89
CA LEU A 132 24.14 -11.90 7.62
C LEU A 132 24.72 -13.32 7.53
N PRO A 133 26.00 -13.60 7.88
CA PRO A 133 26.53 -14.98 7.90
C PRO A 133 25.71 -15.93 8.76
N LEU A 134 25.20 -15.46 9.91
CA LEU A 134 24.33 -16.27 10.79
C LEU A 134 23.00 -16.61 10.12
N LEU A 135 22.42 -15.66 9.37
CA LEU A 135 21.21 -15.91 8.58
C LEU A 135 21.47 -16.90 7.42
N LEU A 136 22.67 -16.91 6.85
CA LEU A 136 23.03 -17.82 5.76
C LEU A 136 23.21 -19.28 6.19
N VAL A 137 23.40 -19.55 7.49
CA VAL A 137 23.43 -20.92 8.05
C VAL A 137 22.01 -21.51 8.15
N THR A 138 20.97 -20.66 8.12
CA THR A 138 19.59 -21.13 8.15
C THR A 138 19.22 -21.85 6.83
N PRO A 139 18.28 -22.82 6.85
CA PRO A 139 17.92 -23.61 5.66
C PRO A 139 17.11 -22.82 4.62
N PHE A 140 17.12 -21.48 4.66
CA PHE A 140 16.38 -20.63 3.73
C PHE A 140 17.26 -20.14 2.59
N PRO A 141 16.77 -20.12 1.34
CA PRO A 141 17.53 -19.55 0.24
C PRO A 141 17.75 -18.04 0.45
N ARG A 142 18.89 -17.52 -0.03
CA ARG A 142 19.27 -16.10 0.17
C ARG A 142 18.19 -15.11 -0.27
N ARG A 143 17.53 -15.40 -1.40
CA ARG A 143 16.38 -14.60 -1.90
C ARG A 143 15.23 -14.54 -0.88
N HIS A 144 14.96 -15.66 -0.22
CA HIS A 144 13.93 -15.77 0.82
C HIS A 144 14.22 -14.86 2.01
N ILE A 145 15.49 -14.77 2.43
CA ILE A 145 15.93 -13.90 3.53
C ILE A 145 15.66 -12.43 3.16
N LEU A 146 16.07 -12.02 1.95
CA LEU A 146 15.85 -10.67 1.46
C LEU A 146 14.35 -10.35 1.32
N TYR A 147 13.57 -11.24 0.72
CA TYR A 147 12.12 -11.05 0.55
C TYR A 147 11.41 -11.01 1.90
N SER A 148 11.87 -11.78 2.89
CA SER A 148 11.32 -11.73 4.25
C SER A 148 11.54 -10.37 4.92
N LYS A 149 12.68 -9.72 4.67
CA LYS A 149 12.96 -8.37 5.19
C LYS A 149 12.07 -7.30 4.55
N VAL A 150 11.93 -7.38 3.23
CA VAL A 150 11.02 -6.54 2.47
C VAL A 150 9.56 -6.74 2.91
N ALA A 151 9.13 -7.98 3.10
CA ALA A 151 7.79 -8.26 3.61
C ALA A 151 7.59 -7.69 5.02
N ALA A 152 8.59 -7.81 5.90
CA ALA A 152 8.51 -7.30 7.26
C ALA A 152 8.35 -5.77 7.33
N SER A 153 9.05 -5.02 6.47
CA SER A 153 8.92 -3.55 6.43
C SER A 153 7.54 -3.11 5.95
N ILE A 154 6.95 -3.82 4.97
CA ILE A 154 5.56 -3.59 4.53
C ILE A 154 4.58 -3.91 5.66
N TRP A 155 4.72 -5.08 6.30
CA TRP A 155 3.85 -5.49 7.42
C TRP A 155 3.84 -4.51 8.58
N ARG A 156 4.99 -3.90 8.88
CA ARG A 156 5.11 -2.90 9.94
C ARG A 156 4.36 -1.60 9.62
N GLN A 157 4.02 -1.37 8.36
CA GLN A 157 3.31 -0.19 7.88
C GLN A 157 1.87 -0.51 7.41
N VAL A 158 1.39 -1.73 7.66
CA VAL A 158 0.09 -2.21 7.16
C VAL A 158 -1.09 -1.40 7.71
N ASP A 159 -1.00 -0.92 8.95
CA ASP A 159 -2.03 -0.08 9.57
C ASP A 159 -2.10 1.29 8.89
N ASN A 160 -0.94 1.91 8.61
CA ASN A 160 -0.86 3.17 7.88
C ASN A 160 -1.34 3.00 6.42
N MET A 161 -0.98 1.89 5.78
CA MET A 161 -1.48 1.54 4.44
C MET A 161 -3.00 1.34 4.44
N SER A 162 -3.58 0.77 5.51
CA SER A 162 -5.04 0.63 5.63
C SER A 162 -5.74 1.98 5.64
N MET A 163 -5.20 2.97 6.37
CA MET A 163 -5.74 4.34 6.37
C MET A 163 -5.64 4.99 5.00
N VAL A 164 -4.49 4.83 4.32
CA VAL A 164 -4.28 5.32 2.96
C VAL A 164 -5.31 4.72 2.01
N ILE A 165 -5.57 3.42 2.09
CA ILE A 165 -6.44 2.71 1.15
C ILE A 165 -7.90 3.11 1.37
N ILE A 166 -8.33 3.28 2.62
CA ILE A 166 -9.65 3.85 2.93
C ILE A 166 -9.76 5.28 2.38
N GLY A 167 -8.74 6.11 2.61
CA GLY A 167 -8.68 7.46 2.07
C GLY A 167 -8.71 7.48 0.54
N HIS A 168 -8.00 6.57 -0.12
CA HIS A 168 -8.01 6.45 -1.57
C HIS A 168 -9.38 6.06 -2.10
N ALA A 169 -10.00 5.02 -1.56
CA ALA A 169 -11.32 4.57 -2.00
C ALA A 169 -12.32 5.74 -1.95
N LEU A 170 -12.45 6.38 -0.78
CA LEU A 170 -13.40 7.48 -0.58
C LEU A 170 -13.15 8.70 -1.48
N LEU A 171 -11.89 8.99 -1.83
CA LEU A 171 -11.52 10.22 -2.55
C LEU A 171 -11.25 10.04 -4.03
N SER A 172 -11.00 8.81 -4.49
CA SER A 172 -10.53 8.54 -5.86
C SER A 172 -11.59 8.83 -6.90
N LEU A 173 -12.83 8.36 -6.68
CA LEU A 173 -13.92 8.52 -7.64
C LEU A 173 -14.23 10.00 -7.96
N PRO A 174 -14.47 10.88 -6.98
CA PRO A 174 -14.76 12.29 -7.26
C PRO A 174 -13.61 13.00 -7.99
N VAL A 175 -12.37 12.68 -7.63
CA VAL A 175 -11.17 13.25 -8.27
C VAL A 175 -11.05 12.77 -9.72
N LEU A 176 -11.27 11.48 -9.98
CA LEU A 176 -11.23 10.92 -11.33
C LEU A 176 -12.34 11.45 -12.23
N ILE A 177 -13.56 11.60 -11.70
CA ILE A 177 -14.66 12.25 -12.45
C ILE A 177 -14.24 13.65 -12.85
N LEU A 178 -13.74 14.47 -11.92
CA LEU A 178 -13.31 15.82 -12.23
C LEU A 178 -12.19 15.85 -13.27
N GLN A 179 -11.19 14.98 -13.12
CA GLN A 179 -10.06 14.89 -14.05
C GLN A 179 -10.54 14.54 -15.46
N TYR A 180 -11.29 13.45 -15.63
CA TYR A 180 -11.72 12.97 -16.94
C TYR A 180 -12.76 13.90 -17.58
N THR A 181 -13.70 14.43 -16.81
CA THR A 181 -14.67 15.41 -17.33
C THR A 181 -13.98 16.68 -17.76
N SER A 182 -12.98 17.18 -17.03
CA SER A 182 -12.25 18.40 -17.40
C SER A 182 -11.38 18.25 -18.66
N LEU A 183 -10.82 17.07 -18.89
CA LEU A 183 -9.87 16.82 -19.97
C LEU A 183 -10.54 16.51 -21.31
N TYR A 184 -11.74 15.92 -21.31
CA TYR A 184 -12.36 15.36 -22.52
C TYR A 184 -13.79 15.86 -22.76
N VAL A 185 -14.08 17.11 -22.36
CA VAL A 185 -15.41 17.72 -22.55
C VAL A 185 -15.82 17.68 -24.02
N GLY A 186 -16.83 16.88 -24.35
CA GLY A 186 -17.45 16.84 -25.68
C GLY A 186 -16.66 16.08 -26.76
N GLU A 187 -15.50 15.50 -26.43
CA GLU A 187 -14.68 14.74 -27.39
C GLU A 187 -14.99 13.25 -27.38
N VAL A 188 -15.38 12.70 -26.22
CA VAL A 188 -15.52 11.26 -25.99
C VAL A 188 -16.93 10.95 -25.50
N ASP A 189 -17.48 9.81 -25.95
CA ASP A 189 -18.76 9.32 -25.49
C ASP A 189 -18.76 9.09 -23.96
N THR A 190 -19.90 9.37 -23.31
CA THR A 190 -20.08 9.29 -21.87
C THR A 190 -19.81 7.87 -21.35
N LEU A 191 -20.19 6.85 -22.13
CA LEU A 191 -19.95 5.46 -21.77
C LEU A 191 -18.46 5.11 -21.80
N VAL A 192 -17.73 5.57 -22.83
CA VAL A 192 -16.28 5.34 -22.95
C VAL A 192 -15.53 6.02 -21.80
N MET A 193 -15.90 7.25 -21.46
CA MET A 193 -15.33 7.96 -20.32
C MET A 193 -15.59 7.21 -19.00
N SER A 194 -16.79 6.67 -18.82
CA SER A 194 -17.16 5.90 -17.63
C SER A 194 -16.35 4.62 -17.48
N VAL A 195 -16.15 3.90 -18.58
CA VAL A 195 -15.25 2.72 -18.61
C VAL A 195 -13.82 3.11 -18.27
N ALA A 196 -13.33 4.22 -18.82
CA ALA A 196 -11.99 4.73 -18.51
C ALA A 196 -11.82 5.06 -17.01
N ILE A 197 -12.81 5.70 -16.39
CA ILE A 197 -12.80 6.00 -14.94
C ILE A 197 -12.75 4.70 -14.12
N ILE A 198 -13.54 3.68 -14.48
CA ILE A 198 -13.56 2.37 -13.79
C ILE A 198 -12.20 1.68 -13.91
N LEU A 199 -11.59 1.70 -15.10
CA LEU A 199 -10.25 1.15 -15.31
C LEU A 199 -9.20 1.93 -14.49
N ALA A 200 -9.29 3.26 -14.45
CA ALA A 200 -8.40 4.11 -13.69
C ALA A 200 -8.51 3.87 -12.18
N LEU A 201 -9.72 3.66 -11.66
CA LEU A 201 -9.95 3.21 -10.29
C LEU A 201 -9.21 1.89 -10.02
N GLY A 202 -9.43 0.89 -10.88
CA GLY A 202 -8.78 -0.42 -10.75
C GLY A 202 -7.26 -0.33 -10.78
N ALA A 203 -6.71 0.48 -11.67
CA ALA A 203 -5.27 0.73 -11.76
C ALA A 203 -4.73 1.47 -10.51
N GLY A 204 -5.51 2.41 -9.96
CA GLY A 204 -5.20 3.10 -8.69
C GLY A 204 -5.08 2.13 -7.52
N LEU A 205 -6.04 1.20 -7.38
CA LEU A 205 -5.99 0.17 -6.35
C LEU A 205 -4.80 -0.78 -6.54
N ALA A 206 -4.56 -1.26 -7.77
CA ALA A 206 -3.42 -2.12 -8.06
C ALA A 206 -2.09 -1.42 -7.72
N ARG A 207 -1.97 -0.14 -8.08
CA ARG A 207 -0.81 0.70 -7.76
C ARG A 207 -0.53 0.76 -6.26
N LEU A 208 -1.56 0.96 -5.42
CA LEU A 208 -1.42 1.00 -3.95
C LEU A 208 -0.86 -0.29 -3.35
N LEU A 209 -1.02 -1.43 -4.03
CA LEU A 209 -0.47 -2.71 -3.58
C LEU A 209 0.98 -2.93 -4.07
N VAL A 210 1.31 -2.46 -5.27
CA VAL A 210 2.61 -2.70 -5.90
C VAL A 210 3.68 -1.68 -5.46
N GLU A 211 3.32 -0.40 -5.29
CA GLU A 211 4.29 0.64 -4.92
C GLU A 211 5.00 0.40 -3.57
N PRO A 212 4.32 -0.08 -2.51
CA PRO A 212 5.00 -0.50 -1.28
C PRO A 212 6.10 -1.54 -1.52
N VAL A 213 5.86 -2.49 -2.42
CA VAL A 213 6.82 -3.56 -2.78
C VAL A 213 8.03 -2.96 -3.50
N LEU A 214 7.80 -2.06 -4.46
CA LEU A 214 8.87 -1.33 -5.13
C LEU A 214 9.72 -0.53 -4.14
N VAL A 215 9.08 0.28 -3.32
CA VAL A 215 9.77 1.19 -2.41
C VAL A 215 10.58 0.41 -1.37
N ALA A 216 10.04 -0.71 -0.86
CA ALA A 216 10.79 -1.64 -0.02
C ALA A 216 11.97 -2.28 -0.76
N ALA A 217 11.81 -2.65 -2.02
CA ALA A 217 12.88 -3.22 -2.85
C ALA A 217 14.02 -2.22 -3.13
N ILE A 218 13.68 -0.96 -3.43
CA ILE A 218 14.66 0.13 -3.56
C ILE A 218 15.41 0.30 -2.24
N GLY A 219 14.70 0.37 -1.11
CA GLY A 219 15.33 0.45 0.20
C GLY A 219 16.30 -0.70 0.45
N ALA A 220 15.88 -1.93 0.20
CA ALA A 220 16.72 -3.12 0.37
C ALA A 220 17.97 -3.08 -0.52
N LEU A 221 17.87 -2.62 -1.77
CA LEU A 221 19.00 -2.42 -2.67
C LEU A 221 19.99 -1.38 -2.12
N VAL A 222 19.49 -0.21 -1.71
CA VAL A 222 20.34 0.86 -1.16
C VAL A 222 21.03 0.42 0.13
N GLY A 223 20.31 -0.31 0.99
CA GLY A 223 20.86 -0.91 2.21
C GLY A 223 21.97 -1.92 1.94
N ALA A 224 21.95 -2.60 0.78
CA ALA A 224 23.00 -3.52 0.37
C ALA A 224 24.24 -2.80 -0.23
N VAL A 225 24.09 -1.57 -0.72
CA VAL A 225 25.18 -0.83 -1.41
C VAL A 225 25.91 0.16 -0.49
N THR A 226 25.19 0.75 0.47
CA THR A 226 25.69 1.91 1.22
C THR A 226 26.24 1.54 2.60
N SER A 227 27.31 2.21 3.04
CA SER A 227 28.00 1.92 4.32
C SER A 227 27.61 2.83 5.50
N PRO A 228 27.26 4.12 5.31
CA PRO A 228 26.77 4.94 6.42
C PRO A 228 25.23 4.94 6.48
N ARG A 229 24.67 4.63 7.66
CA ARG A 229 23.20 4.59 7.88
C ARG A 229 22.46 5.85 7.42
N ILE A 230 23.03 7.04 7.65
CA ILE A 230 22.40 8.31 7.25
C ILE A 230 22.35 8.44 5.71
N VAL A 231 23.41 8.01 5.01
CA VAL A 231 23.49 8.01 3.55
C VAL A 231 22.47 7.02 2.98
N THR A 232 22.33 5.84 3.60
CA THR A 232 21.31 4.84 3.23
C THR A 232 19.90 5.45 3.21
N ARG A 233 19.52 6.20 4.25
CA ARG A 233 18.20 6.87 4.33
C ARG A 233 18.03 7.92 3.24
N ILE A 234 19.01 8.82 3.09
CA ILE A 234 18.94 9.94 2.13
C ILE A 234 18.84 9.41 0.70
N VAL A 235 19.70 8.47 0.32
CA VAL A 235 19.71 7.89 -1.03
C VAL A 235 18.43 7.12 -1.31
N THR A 236 17.91 6.36 -0.33
CA THR A 236 16.63 5.65 -0.48
C THR A 236 15.48 6.62 -0.77
N ILE A 237 15.36 7.69 0.02
CA ILE A 237 14.31 8.70 -0.18
C ILE A 237 14.48 9.40 -1.53
N ALA A 238 15.71 9.80 -1.87
CA ALA A 238 15.99 10.47 -3.14
C ALA A 238 15.61 9.61 -4.35
N LEU A 239 15.93 8.31 -4.34
CA LEU A 239 15.54 7.38 -5.40
C LEU A 239 14.03 7.17 -5.46
N CYS A 240 13.35 7.11 -4.32
CA CYS A 240 11.88 7.02 -4.28
C CYS A 240 11.24 8.29 -4.87
N VAL A 241 11.71 9.48 -4.47
CA VAL A 241 11.24 10.76 -5.02
C VAL A 241 11.48 10.83 -6.51
N ALA A 242 12.66 10.43 -6.99
CA ALA A 242 12.98 10.36 -8.41
C ALA A 242 12.01 9.44 -9.15
N TYR A 243 11.75 8.23 -8.63
CA TYR A 243 10.76 7.32 -9.21
C TYR A 243 9.38 7.99 -9.33
N PHE A 244 8.85 8.57 -8.26
CA PHE A 244 7.54 9.22 -8.29
C PHE A 244 7.50 10.41 -9.25
N PHE A 245 8.58 11.17 -9.36
CA PHE A 245 8.70 12.22 -10.36
C PHE A 245 8.60 11.63 -11.78
N PHE A 246 9.44 10.64 -12.12
CA PHE A 246 9.46 10.04 -13.45
C PHE A 246 8.16 9.36 -13.86
N VAL A 247 7.44 8.71 -12.94
CA VAL A 247 6.14 8.08 -13.25
C VAL A 247 5.05 9.10 -13.54
N ASN A 248 5.12 10.29 -12.92
CA ASN A 248 4.10 11.32 -13.09
C ASN A 248 4.40 12.29 -14.24
N VAL A 249 5.65 12.48 -14.65
CA VAL A 249 6.01 13.38 -15.77
C VAL A 249 5.23 13.08 -17.06
N PRO A 250 5.08 11.82 -17.52
CA PRO A 250 4.29 11.51 -18.72
C PRO A 250 2.84 11.97 -18.64
N ARG A 251 2.25 12.07 -17.44
CA ARG A 251 0.86 12.51 -17.23
C ARG A 251 0.68 14.01 -17.41
N LEU A 252 1.78 14.77 -17.36
CA LEU A 252 1.80 16.22 -17.59
C LEU A 252 1.95 16.57 -19.08
N LEU A 253 2.28 15.59 -19.92
CA LEU A 253 2.38 15.78 -21.36
C LEU A 253 0.99 15.83 -22.00
N ASP A 254 0.86 16.63 -23.05
CA ASP A 254 -0.33 16.62 -23.90
C ASP A 254 -0.32 15.34 -24.75
N LEU A 255 -1.15 14.37 -24.35
CA LEU A 255 -1.22 13.04 -24.93
C LEU A 255 -2.62 12.82 -25.46
N SER A 256 -2.75 12.14 -26.59
CA SER A 256 -4.05 11.67 -27.07
C SER A 256 -4.75 10.81 -26.01
N PHE A 257 -6.09 10.77 -26.03
CA PHE A 257 -6.90 10.00 -25.09
C PHE A 257 -6.40 8.55 -24.93
N GLU A 258 -6.18 7.85 -26.05
CA GLU A 258 -5.71 6.46 -26.05
C GLU A 258 -4.34 6.30 -25.39
N THR A 259 -3.39 7.20 -25.73
CA THR A 259 -2.03 7.15 -25.17
C THR A 259 -2.05 7.47 -23.69
N ARG A 260 -2.83 8.47 -23.27
CA ARG A 260 -2.98 8.83 -21.86
C ARG A 260 -3.58 7.67 -21.07
N LEU A 261 -4.61 7.02 -21.60
CA LEU A 261 -5.24 5.85 -20.96
C LEU A 261 -4.22 4.72 -20.75
N ILE A 262 -3.41 4.39 -21.77
CA ILE A 262 -2.35 3.38 -21.63
C ILE A 262 -1.32 3.78 -20.57
N VAL A 263 -0.88 5.03 -20.57
CA VAL A 263 0.08 5.55 -19.59
C VAL A 263 -0.51 5.54 -18.18
N GLU A 264 -1.77 5.89 -18.00
CA GLU A 264 -2.43 5.92 -16.71
C GLU A 264 -2.77 4.53 -16.16
N LEU A 265 -3.05 3.56 -17.02
CA LEU A 265 -3.41 2.20 -16.60
C LEU A 265 -2.20 1.27 -16.47
N VAL A 266 -1.31 1.27 -17.47
CA VAL A 266 -0.25 0.27 -17.58
C VAL A 266 1.00 0.71 -16.82
N ALA A 267 1.44 1.96 -16.99
CA ALA A 267 2.69 2.43 -16.40
C ALA A 267 2.72 2.31 -14.85
N PRO A 268 1.69 2.72 -14.08
CA PRO A 268 1.77 2.64 -12.61
C PRO A 268 1.69 1.22 -12.05
N ILE A 269 1.45 0.21 -12.88
CA ILE A 269 1.45 -1.20 -12.46
C ILE A 269 2.75 -1.87 -12.94
N VAL A 270 3.00 -1.83 -14.25
CA VAL A 270 4.11 -2.56 -14.87
C VAL A 270 5.45 -2.01 -14.43
N LEU A 271 5.61 -0.68 -14.39
CA LEU A 271 6.88 -0.04 -14.06
C LEU A 271 7.32 -0.36 -12.62
N PRO A 272 6.49 -0.20 -11.57
CA PRO A 272 6.91 -0.58 -10.23
C PRO A 272 7.15 -2.08 -10.06
N VAL A 273 6.40 -2.98 -10.72
CA VAL A 273 6.71 -4.43 -10.71
C VAL A 273 8.10 -4.69 -11.31
N ALA A 274 8.38 -4.13 -12.48
CA ALA A 274 9.65 -4.34 -13.18
C ALA A 274 10.84 -3.79 -12.39
N LEU A 275 10.70 -2.57 -11.85
CA LEU A 275 11.73 -1.94 -11.03
C LEU A 275 11.93 -2.66 -9.69
N ALA A 276 10.85 -3.16 -9.06
CA ALA A 276 10.96 -3.95 -7.82
C ALA A 276 11.74 -5.25 -8.07
N TRP A 277 11.41 -5.95 -9.16
CA TRP A 277 12.11 -7.16 -9.56
C TRP A 277 13.60 -6.89 -9.83
N LEU A 278 13.91 -5.83 -10.58
CA LEU A 278 15.28 -5.44 -10.88
C LEU A 278 16.06 -5.09 -9.61
N ALA A 279 15.48 -4.27 -8.72
CA ALA A 279 16.10 -3.86 -7.48
C ALA A 279 16.40 -5.06 -6.57
N LEU A 280 15.46 -5.98 -6.41
CA LEU A 280 15.64 -7.22 -5.66
C LEU A 280 16.69 -8.15 -6.28
N ALA A 281 16.71 -8.26 -7.61
CA ALA A 281 17.69 -9.07 -8.32
C ALA A 281 19.12 -8.51 -8.14
N LEU A 282 19.28 -7.20 -8.25
CA LEU A 282 20.56 -6.51 -8.01
C LEU A 282 21.00 -6.62 -6.55
N ALA A 283 20.08 -6.40 -5.60
CA ALA A 283 20.37 -6.54 -4.17
C ALA A 283 20.84 -7.96 -3.83
N THR A 284 20.18 -8.98 -4.37
CA THR A 284 20.58 -10.38 -4.19
C THR A 284 21.99 -10.65 -4.74
N ARG A 285 22.32 -10.10 -5.91
CA ARG A 285 23.66 -10.28 -6.53
C ARG A 285 24.75 -9.59 -5.73
N LEU A 286 24.47 -8.42 -5.16
CA LEU A 286 25.43 -7.68 -4.32
C LEU A 286 25.72 -8.46 -3.04
N LEU A 287 24.67 -8.96 -2.36
CA LEU A 287 24.78 -9.82 -1.18
C LEU A 287 25.43 -11.20 -1.43
N GLN A 288 25.76 -11.52 -2.69
CA GLN A 288 26.47 -12.76 -3.05
C GLN A 288 27.96 -12.54 -3.31
N ARG A 289 28.39 -11.30 -3.54
CA ARG A 289 29.78 -10.96 -3.82
C ARG A 289 30.61 -10.81 -2.54
N ASP A 290 29.95 -10.43 -1.46
CA ASP A 290 30.49 -10.32 -0.11
C ASP A 290 30.36 -11.67 0.65
#